data_AF-A0A3G1B4R2-F1
#
_entry.id   AF-A0A3G1B4R2-F1
#
_cell.length_a   1.000
_cell.length_b   1.000
_cell.length_c   1.000
_cell.angle_alpha   90.00
_cell.angle_beta   90.00
_cell.angle_gamma   90.00
#
_symmetry.space_group_name_H-M   'P 1'
#
loop_
_entity.id
_entity.type
_entity.pdbx_description
1 polymer ?
#
loop_
_entity_poly.entity_id
_entity_poly.type
_entity_poly.pdbx_seq_one_letter_code
_entity_poly.pdbx_strand_id
1 'polypeptide(L)'
;MKFAWGIQGSDKFDIIKTVTFTVTEKGTEIVEATQNPDEALMESYDKGEITEQEFDDSMRELGYDDDAIRKSKALLGKLPHQQGEFAPEQKEAILEGIEKAEEQAREERETAEEIPEDVVETDVDAPQEVQTAVSDTPEKPAEKSGCLIATVAFGTELAPQVQLLRETRDNVLFSTSSGTAFMAGFNEFYYTFSPAVADFERENAVFRELVRGTITPMLSTLSILNYVDINSESEMLGYGIGIILLNVGMYFVAPAIIIIQVRKYLKA
;
A
#
# COMPACT_ATOMS: atom_id res chain seq x y z
N MET A 1 41.79 -0.91 -15.45
CA MET A 1 41.86 -1.78 -14.25
C MET A 1 40.53 -2.52 -14.14
N LYS A 2 40.53 -3.84 -13.92
CA LYS A 2 39.30 -4.63 -13.80
C LYS A 2 38.90 -4.71 -12.33
N PHE A 3 37.75 -4.16 -11.98
CA PHE A 3 37.17 -4.30 -10.65
C PHE A 3 35.98 -5.24 -10.75
N ALA A 4 36.11 -6.40 -10.11
CA ALA A 4 35.04 -7.35 -9.91
C ALA A 4 34.67 -7.29 -8.42
N TRP A 5 33.40 -7.10 -8.12
CA TRP A 5 32.88 -7.32 -6.77
C TRP A 5 31.91 -8.49 -6.84
N GLY A 6 32.16 -9.51 -6.02
CA GLY A 6 31.33 -10.69 -5.89
C GLY A 6 30.91 -10.85 -4.44
N ILE A 7 29.64 -11.12 -4.20
CA ILE A 7 29.16 -11.58 -2.89
C ILE A 7 29.37 -13.09 -2.85
N GLN A 8 30.07 -13.56 -1.82
CA GLN A 8 30.44 -14.96 -1.62
C GLN A 8 29.18 -15.81 -1.35
N GLY A 9 28.73 -16.54 -2.36
CA GLY A 9 27.70 -17.58 -2.23
C GLY A 9 27.72 -18.51 -3.44
N SER A 10 28.27 -19.71 -3.26
CA SER A 10 28.28 -20.87 -4.18
C SER A 10 28.90 -20.70 -5.58
N ASP A 11 30.04 -21.37 -5.80
CA ASP A 11 30.79 -21.85 -6.98
C ASP A 11 30.34 -21.63 -8.46
N LYS A 12 29.43 -20.71 -8.80
CA LYS A 12 29.17 -20.30 -10.18
C LYS A 12 29.03 -18.79 -10.28
N PHE A 13 29.99 -18.15 -10.92
CA PHE A 13 29.91 -16.74 -11.28
C PHE A 13 29.03 -16.60 -12.52
N ASP A 14 27.77 -16.20 -12.34
CA ASP A 14 26.93 -15.72 -13.45
C ASP A 14 27.31 -14.25 -13.74
N ILE A 15 28.02 -14.04 -14.85
CA ILE A 15 28.32 -12.70 -15.36
C ILE A 15 27.06 -12.18 -16.06
N ILE A 16 26.32 -11.32 -15.38
CA ILE A 16 25.03 -10.83 -15.89
C ILE A 16 25.22 -9.74 -16.97
N LYS A 17 26.26 -8.90 -16.88
CA LYS A 17 26.64 -7.92 -17.93
C LYS A 17 28.13 -7.58 -17.93
N THR A 18 28.70 -7.37 -19.12
CA THR A 18 30.06 -6.85 -19.32
C THR A 18 29.99 -5.46 -19.93
N VAL A 19 30.48 -4.44 -19.23
CA VAL A 19 30.57 -3.06 -19.74
C VAL A 19 32.03 -2.74 -20.07
N THR A 20 32.28 -2.33 -21.31
CA THR A 20 33.61 -1.93 -21.78
C THR A 20 33.70 -0.41 -21.75
N PHE A 21 34.63 0.14 -20.97
CA PHE A 21 34.95 1.56 -21.03
C PHE A 21 36.40 1.75 -21.50
N THR A 22 36.59 2.69 -22.42
CA THR A 22 37.90 3.03 -22.97
C THR A 22 38.40 4.27 -22.23
N VAL A 23 39.49 4.14 -21.46
CA VAL A 23 40.10 5.28 -20.78
C VAL A 23 41.00 6.01 -21.76
N THR A 24 40.55 7.16 -22.26
CA THR A 24 41.36 8.07 -23.08
C THR A 24 41.96 9.14 -22.18
N GLU A 25 43.30 9.27 -22.22
CA GLU A 25 44.02 10.24 -21.41
C GLU A 25 43.92 11.64 -22.04
N LYS A 26 43.28 12.56 -21.32
CA LYS A 26 43.46 14.02 -21.39
C LYS A 26 42.98 14.73 -22.66
N GLY A 27 41.89 15.48 -22.54
CA GLY A 27 41.51 16.50 -23.52
C GLY A 27 40.09 17.00 -23.27
N THR A 28 39.97 18.28 -22.98
CA THR A 28 38.74 19.03 -22.74
C THR A 28 37.71 18.80 -23.85
N GLU A 29 36.66 18.06 -23.55
CA GLU A 29 35.31 18.24 -24.12
C GLU A 29 34.34 17.47 -23.23
N ILE A 30 33.35 18.19 -22.69
CA ILE A 30 32.16 17.60 -22.07
C ILE A 30 31.36 16.96 -23.21
N VAL A 31 31.68 15.69 -23.50
CA VAL A 31 30.84 14.86 -24.36
C VAL A 31 29.67 14.41 -23.50
N GLU A 32 28.53 14.99 -23.84
CA GLU A 32 27.15 14.62 -23.53
C GLU A 32 27.04 13.15 -23.11
N ALA A 33 26.50 12.94 -21.90
CA ALA A 33 26.28 11.63 -21.33
C ALA A 33 25.53 10.76 -22.34
N THR A 34 26.15 9.66 -22.75
CA THR A 34 25.49 8.60 -23.51
C THR A 34 24.29 8.14 -22.69
N GLN A 35 23.09 8.59 -23.06
CA GLN A 35 21.83 8.12 -22.50
C GLN A 35 21.79 6.61 -22.66
N ASN A 36 21.42 5.91 -21.59
CA ASN A 36 21.16 4.49 -21.68
C ASN A 36 20.04 4.30 -22.73
N PRO A 37 20.14 3.30 -23.63
CA PRO A 37 19.22 3.18 -24.76
C PRO A 37 17.77 2.97 -24.33
N ASP A 38 17.52 2.43 -23.14
CA ASP A 38 16.21 2.30 -22.52
C ASP A 38 15.65 3.64 -22.01
N GLU A 39 16.50 4.52 -21.50
CA GLU A 39 16.11 5.85 -21.00
C GLU A 39 15.66 6.78 -22.15
N ALA A 40 16.40 6.78 -23.26
CA ALA A 40 16.01 7.51 -24.48
C ALA A 40 14.72 6.95 -25.11
N LEU A 41 14.50 5.63 -25.01
CA LEU A 41 13.29 4.97 -25.50
C LEU A 41 12.08 5.30 -24.62
N MET A 42 12.25 5.35 -23.29
CA MET A 42 11.20 5.79 -22.37
C MET A 42 10.83 7.26 -22.58
N GLU A 43 11.83 8.13 -22.82
CA GLU A 43 11.61 9.55 -23.07
C GLU A 43 10.88 9.80 -24.39
N SER A 44 11.24 9.09 -25.46
CA SER A 44 10.55 9.20 -26.76
C SER A 44 9.11 8.65 -26.72
N TYR A 45 8.85 7.59 -25.94
CA TYR A 45 7.48 7.10 -25.73
C TYR A 45 6.63 8.06 -24.90
N ASP A 46 7.20 8.67 -23.84
CA ASP A 46 6.49 9.67 -23.02
C ASP A 46 6.09 10.90 -23.84
N LYS A 47 6.99 11.35 -24.73
CA LYS A 47 6.76 12.44 -25.68
C LYS A 47 5.79 12.08 -26.80
N GLY A 48 5.42 10.80 -26.95
CA GLY A 48 4.53 10.31 -28.00
C GLY A 48 5.16 10.29 -29.39
N GLU A 49 6.49 10.28 -29.47
CA GLU A 49 7.25 10.22 -30.73
C GLU A 49 7.27 8.81 -31.33
N ILE A 50 7.08 7.79 -30.49
CA ILE A 50 6.95 6.39 -30.89
C ILE A 50 5.61 5.83 -30.42
N THR A 51 5.05 4.91 -31.21
CA THR A 51 3.79 4.23 -30.87
C THR A 51 4.01 3.14 -29.81
N GLU A 52 2.92 2.73 -29.15
CA GLU A 52 2.98 1.67 -28.13
C GLU A 52 3.55 0.35 -28.68
N GLN A 53 3.22 0.01 -29.92
CA GLN A 53 3.72 -1.20 -30.58
C GLN A 53 5.22 -1.10 -30.88
N GLU A 54 5.68 0.07 -31.33
CA GLU A 54 7.11 0.33 -31.59
C GLU A 54 7.93 0.35 -30.29
N PHE A 55 7.35 0.85 -29.20
CA PHE A 55 7.97 0.80 -27.87
C PHE A 55 8.12 -0.63 -27.36
N ASP A 56 7.08 -1.46 -27.48
CA ASP A 56 7.09 -2.85 -27.04
C ASP A 56 8.11 -3.68 -27.82
N ASP A 57 8.15 -3.53 -29.14
CA ASP A 57 9.09 -4.24 -30.00
C ASP A 57 10.54 -3.82 -29.69
N SER A 58 10.78 -2.52 -29.49
CA SER A 58 12.11 -1.98 -29.14
C SER A 58 12.59 -2.43 -27.76
N MET A 59 11.70 -2.47 -26.77
CA MET A 59 12.03 -2.97 -25.43
C MET A 59 12.33 -4.48 -25.44
N ARG A 60 11.59 -5.26 -26.25
CA ARG A 60 11.87 -6.70 -26.44
C ARG A 60 13.21 -6.94 -27.10
N GLU A 61 13.61 -6.11 -28.08
CA GLU A 61 14.92 -6.19 -28.74
C GLU A 61 16.08 -5.86 -27.78
N LEU A 62 15.84 -4.97 -26.82
CA LEU A 62 16.76 -4.66 -25.73
C LEU A 62 16.81 -5.76 -24.63
N GLY A 63 16.01 -6.82 -24.75
CA GLY A 63 16.01 -7.99 -23.86
C GLY A 63 15.13 -7.85 -22.62
N TYR A 64 14.18 -6.91 -22.60
CA TYR A 64 13.21 -6.80 -21.52
C TYR A 64 12.09 -7.82 -21.69
N ASP A 65 11.67 -8.43 -20.57
CA ASP A 65 10.50 -9.31 -20.53
C ASP A 65 9.18 -8.51 -20.49
N ASP A 66 8.07 -9.19 -20.78
CA ASP A 66 6.73 -8.60 -20.85
C ASP A 66 6.29 -7.92 -19.54
N ASP A 67 6.77 -8.41 -18.40
CA ASP A 67 6.49 -7.84 -17.09
C ASP A 67 7.29 -6.55 -16.82
N ALA A 68 8.54 -6.50 -17.30
CA ALA A 68 9.38 -5.32 -17.24
C ALA A 68 8.84 -4.21 -18.16
N ILE A 69 8.34 -4.56 -19.34
CA ILE A 69 7.65 -3.64 -20.26
C ILE A 69 6.36 -3.12 -19.63
N ARG A 70 5.59 -3.98 -18.97
CA ARG A 70 4.38 -3.57 -18.24
C ARG A 70 4.70 -2.59 -17.10
N LYS A 71 5.77 -2.85 -16.34
CA LYS A 71 6.23 -1.97 -15.26
C LYS A 71 6.74 -0.63 -15.80
N SER A 72 7.47 -0.60 -16.91
CA SER A 72 7.92 0.67 -17.51
C SER A 72 6.74 1.52 -18.01
N LYS A 73 5.73 0.92 -18.65
CA LYS A 73 4.49 1.61 -19.01
C LYS A 73 3.73 2.14 -17.78
N ALA A 74 3.75 1.40 -16.68
CA ALA A 74 3.15 1.83 -15.41
C ALA A 74 3.86 3.05 -14.82
N LEU A 75 5.20 3.08 -14.87
CA LEU A 75 6.00 4.23 -14.44
C LEU A 75 5.72 5.48 -15.28
N LEU A 76 5.43 5.31 -16.56
CA LEU A 76 5.07 6.39 -17.48
C LEU A 76 3.58 6.80 -17.39
N GLY A 77 2.77 6.13 -16.58
CA GLY A 77 1.32 6.40 -16.49
C GLY A 77 0.56 6.11 -17.78
N LYS A 78 1.15 5.34 -18.71
CA LYS A 78 0.60 4.99 -20.03
C LYS A 78 0.07 3.55 -20.09
N LEU A 79 -0.30 2.98 -18.94
CA LEU A 79 -1.03 1.71 -18.94
C LEU A 79 -2.38 1.92 -19.64
N PRO A 80 -2.80 1.03 -20.54
CA PRO A 80 -4.19 1.00 -20.96
C PRO A 80 -5.03 0.66 -19.72
N HIS A 81 -5.67 1.68 -19.14
CA HIS A 81 -6.75 1.48 -18.19
C HIS A 81 -7.80 0.61 -18.88
N GLN A 82 -8.02 -0.60 -18.35
CA GLN A 82 -9.10 -1.53 -18.70
C GLN A 82 -9.66 -1.38 -20.13
N GLN A 83 -9.13 -2.14 -21.08
CA GLN A 83 -9.88 -2.44 -22.30
C GLN A 83 -11.04 -3.39 -21.98
N GLY A 84 -12.10 -2.80 -21.43
CA GLY A 84 -13.47 -3.15 -21.75
C GLY A 84 -14.14 -1.86 -22.19
N GLU A 85 -14.19 -1.60 -23.50
CA GLU A 85 -15.11 -0.58 -24.00
C GLU A 85 -16.51 -1.00 -23.55
N PHE A 86 -17.09 -0.24 -22.60
CA PHE A 86 -18.46 -0.48 -22.14
C PHE A 86 -19.38 -0.48 -23.37
N ALA A 87 -20.15 -1.56 -23.52
CA ALA A 87 -21.18 -1.65 -24.54
C ALA A 87 -22.11 -0.42 -24.42
N PRO A 88 -22.70 0.08 -25.52
CA PRO A 88 -23.58 1.26 -25.47
C PRO A 88 -24.69 1.13 -24.42
N GLU A 89 -25.19 -0.07 -24.18
CA GLU A 89 -26.18 -0.38 -23.13
C GLU A 89 -25.64 -0.13 -21.70
N GLN A 90 -24.36 -0.41 -21.45
CA GLN A 90 -23.73 -0.16 -20.14
C GLN A 90 -23.47 1.33 -19.93
N LYS A 91 -23.14 2.07 -20.99
CA LYS A 91 -22.99 3.53 -20.94
C LYS A 91 -24.33 4.21 -20.62
N GLU A 92 -25.42 3.72 -21.21
CA GLU A 92 -26.77 4.21 -20.96
C GLU A 92 -27.21 3.94 -19.52
N ALA A 93 -26.96 2.73 -19.00
CA ALA A 93 -27.25 2.39 -17.60
C ALA A 93 -26.44 3.21 -16.58
N ILE A 94 -25.20 3.58 -16.92
CA ILE A 94 -24.36 4.44 -16.07
C ILE A 94 -24.90 5.88 -16.08
N LEU A 95 -25.29 6.39 -17.25
CA LEU A 95 -25.88 7.73 -17.38
C LEU A 95 -27.22 7.83 -16.64
N GLU A 96 -28.09 6.81 -16.75
CA GLU A 96 -29.33 6.72 -16.00
C GLU A 96 -29.08 6.66 -14.49
N GLY A 97 -28.05 5.92 -14.06
CA GLY A 97 -27.64 5.85 -12.66
C GLY A 97 -27.15 7.20 -12.09
N ILE A 98 -26.45 8.00 -12.91
CA ILE A 98 -25.99 9.33 -12.53
C ILE A 98 -27.17 10.30 -12.42
N GLU A 99 -28.08 10.31 -13.40
CA GLU A 99 -29.27 11.17 -13.38
C GLU A 99 -30.15 10.88 -12.15
N LYS A 100 -30.34 9.60 -11.83
CA LYS A 100 -31.10 9.18 -10.65
C LYS A 100 -30.42 9.57 -9.34
N ALA A 101 -29.09 9.52 -9.27
CA ALA A 101 -28.35 9.98 -8.11
C ALA A 101 -28.41 11.51 -7.95
N GLU A 102 -28.43 12.25 -9.05
CA GLU A 102 -28.61 13.71 -9.04
C GLU A 102 -30.02 14.12 -8.62
N GLU A 103 -31.06 13.41 -9.04
CA GLU A 103 -32.44 13.62 -8.57
C GLU A 103 -32.59 13.33 -7.07
N GLN A 104 -32.00 12.23 -6.58
CA GLN A 104 -32.01 11.90 -5.15
C GLN A 104 -31.29 12.95 -4.31
N ALA A 105 -30.13 13.43 -4.78
CA ALA A 105 -29.41 14.51 -4.11
C ALA A 105 -30.20 15.83 -4.12
N ARG A 106 -31.06 16.06 -5.13
CA ARG A 106 -31.92 17.24 -5.22
C ARG A 106 -33.11 17.16 -4.27
N GLU A 107 -33.74 15.99 -4.15
CA GLU A 107 -34.81 15.74 -3.15
C GLU A 107 -34.28 15.86 -1.72
N GLU A 108 -33.08 15.35 -1.45
CA GLU A 108 -32.43 15.44 -0.13
C GLU A 108 -32.07 16.90 0.22
N ARG A 109 -31.76 17.72 -0.80
CA ARG A 109 -31.47 19.15 -0.64
C ARG A 109 -32.72 20.02 -0.46
N GLU A 110 -33.84 19.67 -1.08
CA GLU A 110 -35.14 20.35 -0.87
C GLU A 110 -35.77 20.00 0.50
N THR A 111 -35.39 18.88 1.12
CA THR A 111 -35.91 18.49 2.45
C THR A 111 -35.14 19.15 3.62
N ALA A 112 -33.97 19.77 3.36
CA ALA A 112 -33.09 20.32 4.39
C ALA A 112 -33.27 21.83 4.67
N GLU A 113 -34.22 22.51 4.02
CA GLU A 113 -34.46 23.96 4.16
C GLU A 113 -35.61 24.27 5.14
N GLU A 114 -35.53 23.78 6.38
CA GLU A 114 -36.36 24.31 7.47
C GLU A 114 -35.60 24.29 8.80
N ILE A 115 -34.69 25.26 8.99
CA ILE A 115 -34.22 25.68 10.31
C ILE A 115 -34.20 27.22 10.34
N PRO A 116 -34.81 27.88 11.34
CA PRO A 116 -35.02 29.33 11.34
C PRO A 116 -33.76 30.09 11.74
N GLU A 117 -33.53 31.23 11.07
CA GLU A 117 -32.59 32.26 11.47
C GLU A 117 -33.06 32.93 12.78
N ASP A 118 -32.36 32.69 13.91
CA ASP A 118 -32.38 33.64 15.03
C ASP A 118 -31.08 33.56 15.85
N VAL A 119 -30.21 34.55 15.61
CA VAL A 119 -29.47 35.38 16.59
C VAL A 119 -28.75 34.68 17.75
N VAL A 120 -27.44 34.93 17.89
CA VAL A 120 -26.85 35.81 18.93
C VAL A 120 -25.37 36.07 18.61
N GLU A 121 -25.10 37.35 18.41
CA GLU A 121 -23.84 38.07 18.36
C GLU A 121 -23.35 38.33 19.79
N THR A 122 -22.08 38.04 20.12
CA THR A 122 -21.32 38.72 21.20
C THR A 122 -19.80 38.62 20.96
N ASP A 123 -19.26 39.66 20.33
CA ASP A 123 -18.25 40.61 20.83
C ASP A 123 -17.08 40.22 21.78
N VAL A 124 -15.86 40.50 21.26
CA VAL A 124 -14.63 41.16 21.81
C VAL A 124 -13.89 40.59 23.05
N ASP A 125 -12.62 40.15 22.91
CA ASP A 125 -11.39 40.96 23.20
C ASP A 125 -10.09 40.14 23.53
N ALA A 126 -9.12 40.20 22.59
CA ALA A 126 -7.64 40.31 22.71
C ALA A 126 -6.72 39.28 23.48
N PRO A 127 -5.38 39.28 23.26
CA PRO A 127 -4.65 39.12 21.98
C PRO A 127 -3.37 38.20 22.04
N GLN A 128 -2.88 37.79 20.84
CA GLN A 128 -1.54 37.24 20.48
C GLN A 128 -1.28 35.75 20.86
N GLU A 129 -0.68 34.87 20.04
CA GLU A 129 0.46 35.00 19.11
C GLU A 129 0.43 33.96 17.96
N VAL A 130 0.87 34.44 16.78
CA VAL A 130 1.63 33.75 15.71
C VAL A 130 1.03 32.51 15.03
N GLN A 131 0.59 32.77 13.79
CA GLN A 131 0.32 31.83 12.71
C GLN A 131 1.60 31.14 12.22
N THR A 132 1.51 29.85 11.90
CA THR A 132 1.99 29.36 10.60
C THR A 132 1.09 28.21 10.11
N ALA A 133 0.25 28.57 9.13
CA ALA A 133 -0.28 27.75 8.05
C ALA A 133 -1.01 26.43 8.40
N VAL A 134 -2.26 26.56 8.86
CA VAL A 134 -3.29 25.58 8.53
C VAL A 134 -3.65 25.81 7.06
N SER A 135 -3.31 24.86 6.19
CA SER A 135 -3.84 24.83 4.84
C SER A 135 -5.31 24.43 4.94
N ASP A 136 -6.21 25.40 4.87
CA ASP A 136 -7.62 25.19 4.54
C ASP A 136 -7.72 24.67 3.10
N THR A 137 -7.55 23.35 2.96
CA THR A 137 -8.08 22.59 1.84
C THR A 137 -9.42 22.03 2.33
N PRO A 138 -10.51 22.09 1.55
CA PRO A 138 -11.75 21.43 1.92
C PRO A 138 -11.42 19.96 2.20
N GLU A 139 -11.65 19.53 3.44
CA GLU A 139 -11.36 18.20 3.94
C GLU A 139 -12.19 17.21 3.13
N LYS A 140 -11.61 16.71 2.02
CA LYS A 140 -12.00 15.42 1.44
C LYS A 140 -11.92 14.46 2.63
N PRO A 141 -13.01 13.78 3.03
CA PRO A 141 -13.00 12.92 4.20
C PRO A 141 -11.78 12.03 4.08
N ALA A 142 -10.81 12.22 4.99
CA ALA A 142 -9.51 11.58 4.93
C ALA A 142 -9.75 10.12 4.59
N GLU A 143 -9.27 9.66 3.43
CA GLU A 143 -9.46 8.29 3.01
C GLU A 143 -8.85 7.43 4.12
N LYS A 144 -9.71 6.84 4.97
CA LYS A 144 -9.33 6.09 6.17
C LYS A 144 -8.75 4.72 5.79
N SER A 145 -8.03 4.63 4.68
CA SER A 145 -7.53 3.40 4.07
C SER A 145 -6.18 2.96 4.66
N GLY A 146 -6.03 3.05 5.99
CA GLY A 146 -4.81 2.74 6.72
C GLY A 146 -5.00 1.67 7.80
N CYS A 147 -3.90 1.25 8.44
CA CYS A 147 -3.92 0.33 9.58
C CYS A 147 -4.44 1.03 10.86
N LEU A 148 -5.70 1.44 10.90
CA LEU A 148 -6.32 2.26 11.96
C LEU A 148 -6.05 1.75 13.39
N ILE A 149 -6.33 0.46 13.63
CA ILE A 149 -6.13 -0.20 14.93
C ILE A 149 -4.65 -0.14 15.34
N ALA A 150 -3.74 -0.50 14.42
CA ALA A 150 -2.32 -0.52 14.73
C ALA A 150 -1.77 0.90 14.96
N THR A 151 -2.22 1.89 14.18
CA THR A 151 -1.85 3.30 14.34
C THR A 151 -2.22 3.80 15.73
N VAL A 152 -3.42 3.50 16.22
CA VAL A 152 -3.85 3.94 17.56
C VAL A 152 -3.11 3.16 18.64
N ALA A 153 -2.97 1.84 18.51
CA ALA A 153 -2.23 0.99 19.45
C ALA A 153 -0.78 1.46 19.66
N PHE A 154 -0.05 1.70 18.56
CA PHE A 154 1.36 2.09 18.57
C PHE A 154 1.58 3.61 18.61
N GLY A 155 0.52 4.40 18.46
CA GLY A 155 0.50 5.86 18.64
C GLY A 155 0.93 6.68 17.43
N THR A 156 1.48 6.07 16.38
CA THR A 156 1.85 6.76 15.14
C THR A 156 1.85 5.77 13.97
N GLU A 157 1.49 6.26 12.78
CA GLU A 157 1.60 5.48 11.53
C GLU A 157 3.04 5.18 11.14
N LEU A 158 4.00 5.97 11.64
CA LEU A 158 5.44 5.80 11.42
C LEU A 158 6.08 4.86 12.43
N ALA A 159 5.29 4.19 13.28
CA ALA A 159 5.82 3.23 14.23
C ALA A 159 6.45 2.04 13.46
N PRO A 160 7.61 1.51 13.89
CA PRO A 160 8.26 0.38 13.22
C PRO A 160 7.33 -0.83 13.02
N GLN A 161 6.41 -1.05 13.97
CA GLN A 161 5.41 -2.11 13.92
C GLN A 161 4.38 -1.92 12.80
N VAL A 162 3.93 -0.69 12.57
CA VAL A 162 2.98 -0.34 11.52
C VAL A 162 3.69 -0.36 10.16
N GLN A 163 4.94 0.10 10.12
CA GLN A 163 5.76 0.04 8.91
C GLN A 163 6.05 -1.39 8.48
N LEU A 164 6.36 -2.30 9.42
CA LEU A 164 6.51 -3.73 9.12
C LEU A 164 5.25 -4.32 8.46
N LEU A 165 4.05 -3.97 8.95
CA LEU A 165 2.80 -4.41 8.33
C LEU A 165 2.67 -3.91 6.89
N ARG A 166 3.03 -2.66 6.64
CA ARG A 166 2.99 -2.05 5.30
C ARG A 166 3.99 -2.72 4.37
N GLU A 167 5.23 -2.91 4.83
CA GLU A 167 6.28 -3.57 4.05
C GLU A 167 5.91 -5.00 3.71
N THR A 168 5.41 -5.79 4.68
CA THR A 168 5.02 -7.18 4.35
C THR A 168 3.75 -7.20 3.49
N ARG A 169 2.80 -6.28 3.66
CA ARG A 169 1.66 -6.16 2.73
C ARG A 169 2.15 -5.86 1.31
N ASP A 170 2.96 -4.83 1.15
CA ASP A 170 3.32 -4.28 -0.15
C ASP A 170 4.30 -5.20 -0.89
N ASN A 171 5.29 -5.75 -0.18
CA ASN A 171 6.34 -6.58 -0.79
C ASN A 171 5.99 -8.07 -0.84
N VAL A 172 5.19 -8.58 0.11
CA VAL A 172 4.85 -10.01 0.20
C VAL A 172 3.43 -10.25 -0.30
N LEU A 173 2.41 -9.60 0.27
CA LEU A 173 1.02 -9.94 -0.09
C LEU A 173 0.63 -9.45 -1.48
N PHE A 174 1.00 -8.23 -1.86
CA PHE A 174 0.68 -7.70 -3.19
C PHE A 174 1.62 -8.18 -4.30
N SER A 175 2.71 -8.89 -3.98
CA SER A 175 3.56 -9.50 -5.00
C SER A 175 2.98 -10.81 -5.57
N THR A 176 1.85 -11.31 -5.02
CA THR A 176 1.17 -12.50 -5.55
C THR A 176 -0.34 -12.28 -5.76
N SER A 177 -0.91 -13.10 -6.66
CA SER A 177 -2.36 -13.10 -6.94
C SER A 177 -3.17 -13.52 -5.71
N SER A 178 -2.71 -14.52 -4.98
CA SER A 178 -3.40 -15.07 -3.81
C SER A 178 -3.39 -14.11 -2.62
N GLY A 179 -2.27 -13.42 -2.37
CA GLY A 179 -2.18 -12.40 -1.34
C GLY A 179 -3.05 -11.17 -1.65
N THR A 180 -3.13 -10.77 -2.92
CA THR A 180 -4.00 -9.66 -3.36
C THR A 180 -5.48 -9.98 -3.15
N ALA A 181 -5.92 -11.19 -3.51
CA ALA A 181 -7.29 -11.64 -3.27
C ALA A 181 -7.65 -11.71 -1.77
N PHE A 182 -6.71 -12.20 -0.94
CA PHE A 182 -6.87 -12.19 0.51
C PHE A 182 -7.03 -10.76 1.05
N MET A 183 -6.17 -9.83 0.62
CA MET A 183 -6.23 -8.44 1.10
C MET A 183 -7.50 -7.71 0.66
N ALA A 184 -8.07 -8.04 -0.50
CA ALA A 184 -9.36 -7.51 -0.92
C ALA A 184 -10.47 -7.89 0.08
N GLY A 185 -10.61 -9.18 0.39
CA GLY A 185 -11.61 -9.65 1.36
C GLY A 185 -11.31 -9.19 2.79
N PHE A 186 -10.04 -9.18 3.19
CA PHE A 186 -9.63 -8.66 4.50
C PHE A 186 -10.00 -7.20 4.65
N ASN A 187 -9.71 -6.35 3.66
CA ASN A 187 -9.99 -4.91 3.73
C ASN A 187 -11.50 -4.64 3.86
N GLU A 188 -12.32 -5.34 3.08
CA GLU A 188 -13.78 -5.19 3.16
C GLU A 188 -14.27 -5.45 4.58
N PHE A 189 -13.88 -6.58 5.16
CA PHE A 189 -14.26 -6.92 6.53
C PHE A 189 -13.61 -5.97 7.56
N TYR A 190 -12.32 -5.68 7.43
CA TYR A 190 -11.54 -4.84 8.33
C TYR A 190 -12.12 -3.43 8.51
N TYR A 191 -12.51 -2.78 7.42
CA TYR A 191 -13.06 -1.42 7.49
C TYR A 191 -14.49 -1.37 8.03
N THR A 192 -15.21 -2.51 8.10
CA THR A 192 -16.54 -2.54 8.75
C THR A 192 -16.48 -2.33 10.26
N PHE A 193 -15.41 -2.75 10.92
CA PHE A 193 -15.30 -2.72 12.39
C PHE A 193 -14.13 -1.86 12.90
N SER A 194 -13.07 -1.70 12.11
CA SER A 194 -11.84 -1.02 12.56
C SER A 194 -12.06 0.43 13.02
N PRO A 195 -12.96 1.25 12.44
CA PRO A 195 -13.17 2.61 12.97
C PRO A 195 -13.68 2.60 14.41
N ALA A 196 -14.69 1.76 14.69
CA ALA A 196 -15.28 1.67 16.03
C ALA A 196 -14.27 1.14 17.07
N VAL A 197 -13.43 0.18 16.69
CA VAL A 197 -12.36 -0.33 17.58
C VAL A 197 -11.31 0.76 17.83
N ALA A 198 -10.87 1.46 16.78
CA ALA A 198 -9.88 2.53 16.91
C ALA A 198 -10.37 3.69 17.77
N ASP A 199 -11.66 4.05 17.68
CA ASP A 199 -12.27 5.06 18.55
C ASP A 199 -12.26 4.58 20.00
N PHE A 200 -12.61 3.32 20.26
CA PHE A 200 -12.59 2.75 21.61
C PHE A 200 -11.18 2.67 22.22
N GLU A 201 -10.15 2.41 21.40
CA GLU A 201 -8.74 2.47 21.82
C GLU A 201 -8.29 3.88 22.22
N ARG A 202 -8.82 4.93 21.56
CA ARG A 202 -8.53 6.33 21.92
C ARG A 202 -9.13 6.71 23.27
N GLU A 203 -10.31 6.18 23.60
CA GLU A 203 -10.99 6.44 24.86
C GLU A 203 -10.39 5.66 26.05
N ASN A 204 -9.89 4.44 25.80
CA ASN A 204 -9.48 3.52 26.87
C ASN A 204 -8.02 3.07 26.73
N ALA A 205 -7.12 3.71 27.48
CA ALA A 205 -5.69 3.36 27.48
C ALA A 205 -5.39 1.90 27.88
N VAL A 206 -6.19 1.31 28.78
CA VAL A 206 -6.05 -0.11 29.16
C VAL A 206 -6.43 -1.03 27.99
N PHE A 207 -7.48 -0.70 27.26
CA PHE A 207 -7.90 -1.46 26.09
C PHE A 207 -6.86 -1.36 24.97
N ARG A 208 -6.32 -0.16 24.73
CA ARG A 208 -5.20 0.07 23.81
C ARG A 208 -3.98 -0.81 24.13
N GLU A 209 -3.56 -0.90 25.38
CA GLU A 209 -2.43 -1.77 25.77
C GLU A 209 -2.77 -3.26 25.63
N LEU A 210 -4.03 -3.65 25.84
CA LEU A 210 -4.51 -4.99 25.54
C LEU A 210 -4.40 -5.30 24.04
N VAL A 211 -4.92 -4.42 23.19
CA VAL A 211 -4.85 -4.55 21.72
C VAL A 211 -3.40 -4.57 21.25
N ARG A 212 -2.53 -3.72 21.81
CA ARG A 212 -1.10 -3.74 21.55
C ARG A 212 -0.46 -5.08 21.94
N GLY A 213 -0.81 -5.59 23.11
CA GLY A 213 -0.32 -6.89 23.62
C GLY A 213 -0.80 -8.06 22.78
N THR A 214 -2.02 -8.01 22.24
CA THR A 214 -2.55 -9.05 21.34
C THR A 214 -1.95 -8.94 19.94
N ILE A 215 -1.78 -7.76 19.36
CA ILE A 215 -1.25 -7.58 18.00
C ILE A 215 0.24 -7.92 17.91
N THR A 216 1.02 -7.62 18.95
CA THR A 216 2.49 -7.84 18.95
C THR A 216 2.92 -9.25 18.55
N PRO A 217 2.42 -10.36 19.14
CA PRO A 217 2.78 -11.70 18.71
C PRO A 217 2.40 -11.99 17.25
N MET A 218 1.27 -11.44 16.77
CA MET A 218 0.89 -11.54 15.36
C MET A 218 1.93 -10.90 14.46
N LEU A 219 2.38 -9.69 14.78
CA LEU A 219 3.44 -9.00 14.03
C LEU A 219 4.74 -9.80 13.97
N SER A 220 5.14 -10.41 15.09
CA SER A 220 6.34 -11.25 15.14
C SER A 220 6.21 -12.50 14.26
N THR A 221 5.02 -13.08 14.14
CA THR A 221 4.82 -14.20 13.19
C THR A 221 4.83 -13.72 11.75
N LEU A 222 4.28 -12.53 11.46
CA LEU A 222 4.30 -11.96 10.11
C LEU A 222 5.71 -11.60 9.64
N SER A 223 6.60 -11.15 10.54
CA SER A 223 7.98 -10.83 10.15
C SER A 223 8.72 -12.04 9.57
N ILE A 224 8.31 -13.26 9.91
CA ILE A 224 8.90 -14.49 9.36
C ILE A 224 8.66 -14.58 7.84
N LEU A 225 7.52 -14.12 7.33
CA LEU A 225 7.22 -14.10 5.89
C LEU A 225 8.23 -13.25 5.10
N ASN A 226 8.79 -12.19 5.70
CA ASN A 226 9.79 -11.36 5.03
C ASN A 226 11.16 -12.04 4.90
N TYR A 227 11.43 -13.09 5.68
CA TYR A 227 12.69 -13.82 5.64
C TYR A 227 12.65 -15.08 4.78
N VAL A 228 11.47 -15.49 4.32
CA VAL A 228 11.29 -16.67 3.48
C VAL A 228 11.14 -16.21 2.04
N ASP A 229 12.00 -16.71 1.14
CA ASP A 229 11.85 -16.46 -0.29
C ASP A 229 10.63 -17.22 -0.82
N ILE A 230 9.54 -16.50 -1.04
CA ILE A 230 8.31 -17.05 -1.60
C ILE A 230 8.40 -16.99 -3.11
N ASN A 231 8.70 -18.13 -3.73
CA ASN A 231 8.94 -18.22 -5.17
C ASN A 231 7.71 -18.73 -5.95
N SER A 232 6.64 -19.12 -5.24
CA SER A 232 5.43 -19.71 -5.82
C SER A 232 4.14 -19.29 -5.08
N GLU A 233 3.03 -19.20 -5.81
CA GLU A 233 1.70 -18.93 -5.23
C GLU A 233 1.28 -19.98 -4.19
N SER A 234 1.64 -21.24 -4.40
CA SER A 234 1.33 -22.34 -3.47
C SER A 234 2.07 -22.20 -2.14
N GLU A 235 3.29 -21.69 -2.18
CA GLU A 235 4.10 -21.42 -0.99
C GLU A 235 3.50 -20.24 -0.22
N MET A 236 3.11 -19.15 -0.92
CA MET A 236 2.45 -18.02 -0.27
C MET A 236 1.18 -18.45 0.46
N LEU A 237 0.31 -19.23 -0.20
CA LEU A 237 -0.91 -19.75 0.41
C LEU A 237 -0.60 -20.65 1.60
N GLY A 238 0.38 -21.55 1.47
CA GLY A 238 0.79 -22.45 2.55
C GLY A 238 1.30 -21.70 3.78
N TYR A 239 2.21 -20.74 3.60
CA TYR A 239 2.73 -19.92 4.69
C TYR A 239 1.66 -18.99 5.28
N GLY A 240 0.84 -18.37 4.44
CA GLY A 240 -0.26 -17.51 4.86
C GLY A 240 -1.27 -18.27 5.74
N ILE A 241 -1.75 -19.43 5.27
CA ILE A 241 -2.65 -20.29 6.04
C ILE A 241 -1.95 -20.78 7.32
N GLY A 242 -0.69 -21.19 7.23
CA GLY A 242 0.10 -21.64 8.37
C GLY A 242 0.21 -20.58 9.47
N ILE A 243 0.46 -19.33 9.10
CA ILE A 243 0.57 -18.21 10.05
C ILE A 243 -0.79 -17.84 10.65
N ILE A 244 -1.87 -17.89 9.87
CA ILE A 244 -3.22 -17.69 10.40
C ILE A 244 -3.53 -18.78 11.44
N LEU A 245 -3.30 -20.06 11.11
CA LEU A 245 -3.53 -21.17 12.03
C LEU A 245 -2.64 -21.09 13.28
N LEU A 246 -1.38 -20.69 13.13
CA LEU A 246 -0.46 -20.48 14.24
C LEU A 246 -0.94 -19.38 15.18
N ASN A 247 -1.36 -18.23 14.64
CA ASN A 247 -1.89 -17.11 15.41
C ASN A 247 -3.15 -17.52 16.15
N VAL A 248 -4.14 -18.06 15.44
CA VAL A 248 -5.39 -18.56 16.03
C VAL A 248 -5.07 -19.57 17.13
N GLY A 249 -4.24 -20.56 16.85
CA GLY A 249 -3.81 -21.57 17.83
C GLY A 249 -3.20 -20.94 19.08
N MET A 250 -2.31 -19.97 18.93
CA MET A 250 -1.69 -19.25 20.05
C MET A 250 -2.73 -18.50 20.91
N TYR A 251 -3.70 -17.80 20.31
CA TYR A 251 -4.73 -17.07 21.04
C TYR A 251 -5.71 -17.96 21.81
N PHE A 252 -5.90 -19.22 21.42
CA PHE A 252 -6.72 -20.17 22.18
C PHE A 252 -5.90 -20.93 23.22
N VAL A 253 -4.70 -21.39 22.83
CA VAL A 253 -3.86 -22.25 23.67
C VAL A 253 -3.24 -21.47 24.83
N ALA A 254 -2.70 -20.26 24.59
CA ALA A 254 -2.02 -19.50 25.65
C ALA A 254 -2.98 -19.13 26.81
N PRO A 255 -4.18 -18.58 26.57
CA PRO A 255 -5.14 -18.34 27.64
C PRO A 255 -5.61 -19.63 28.33
N ALA A 256 -5.80 -20.73 27.59
CA ALA A 256 -6.18 -22.01 28.19
C ALA A 256 -5.13 -22.53 29.18
N ILE A 257 -3.84 -22.45 28.82
CA ILE A 257 -2.74 -22.83 29.71
C ILE A 257 -2.70 -21.94 30.95
N ILE A 258 -2.86 -20.61 30.78
CA ILE A 258 -2.90 -19.65 31.89
C ILE A 258 -4.04 -20.01 32.86
N ILE A 259 -5.25 -20.26 32.36
CA ILE A 259 -6.40 -20.63 33.19
C ILE A 259 -6.14 -21.94 33.96
N ILE A 260 -5.54 -22.95 33.31
CA ILE A 260 -5.22 -24.23 33.95
C ILE A 260 -4.16 -24.02 35.06
N GLN A 261 -3.11 -23.24 34.81
CA GLN A 261 -2.09 -22.94 35.80
C GLN A 261 -2.67 -22.18 36.99
N VAL A 262 -3.42 -21.10 36.74
CA VAL A 262 -4.07 -20.32 37.80
C VAL A 262 -4.99 -21.20 38.65
N ARG A 263 -5.77 -22.09 38.03
CA ARG A 263 -6.59 -23.08 38.76
C ARG A 263 -5.76 -24.04 39.60
N LYS A 264 -4.55 -24.43 39.15
CA LYS A 264 -3.63 -25.26 39.93
C LYS A 264 -3.11 -24.50 41.16
N TYR A 265 -2.72 -23.23 41.00
CA TYR A 265 -2.22 -22.41 42.11
C TYR A 265 -3.31 -21.98 43.09
N LEU A 266 -4.56 -21.82 42.64
CA LEU A 266 -5.70 -21.51 43.51
C LEU A 266 -6.28 -22.74 44.25
N LYS A 267 -5.93 -23.96 43.81
CA LYS A 267 -6.29 -25.22 44.49
C LYS A 267 -5.17 -25.78 45.37
N ALA A 268 -3.99 -25.18 45.35
CA ALA A 268 -2.87 -25.49 46.24
C ALA A 268 -2.93 -24.59 47.48
#